data_AF-A0A085FS32-F1
#
_entry.id   AF-A0A085FS32-F1
#
_cell.length_a   1.000
_cell.length_b   1.000
_cell.length_c   1.000
_cell.angle_alpha   90.00
_cell.angle_beta   90.00
_cell.angle_gamma   90.00
#
_symmetry.space_group_name_H-M   'P 1'
#
loop_
_entity.id
_entity.type
_entity.pdbx_description
1 polymer ?
#
loop_
_entity_poly.entity_id
_entity_poly.type
_entity_poly.pdbx_seq_one_letter_code
_entity_poly.pdbx_strand_id
1 'polypeptide(L)'
;MTEMNCAGSFHPQDGPRTAGGIEERIAATGRRIAALQRQLDGAVEELGHARRRATADLALAARYGHQDLALALLPFRDALEAALAVRTGDAAALREGLVLAGRQLDAALARRHG
;
A
#
# COMPACT_ATOMS: atom_id res chain seq x y z
N MET A 1 10.57 20.67 24.47
CA MET A 1 11.81 20.02 23.99
C MET A 1 12.08 18.91 24.99
N THR A 2 11.42 17.76 24.81
CA THR A 2 11.41 16.67 25.80
C THR A 2 12.48 15.68 25.40
N GLU A 3 13.41 15.46 26.34
CA GLU A 3 14.63 14.68 26.16
C GLU A 3 14.37 13.21 25.81
N MET A 4 15.24 12.74 24.91
CA MET A 4 15.34 11.41 24.39
C MET A 4 16.00 10.51 25.45
N ASN A 5 15.19 9.76 26.19
CA ASN A 5 15.68 8.79 27.18
C ASN A 5 16.10 7.49 26.49
N CYS A 6 17.35 7.45 26.01
CA CYS A 6 18.04 6.22 25.61
C CYS A 6 18.54 5.48 26.85
N ALA A 7 17.64 4.80 27.57
CA ALA A 7 18.00 3.87 28.62
C ALA A 7 18.13 2.46 28.02
N GLY A 8 19.37 1.97 27.96
CA GLY A 8 19.70 0.61 27.56
C GLY A 8 21.15 0.28 27.88
N SER A 9 21.59 0.65 29.08
CA SER A 9 22.93 0.42 29.59
C SER A 9 23.27 -1.08 29.54
N PHE A 10 24.08 -1.49 28.56
CA PHE A 10 24.78 -2.77 28.57
C PHE A 10 25.98 -2.64 29.52
N HIS A 11 25.82 -3.09 30.76
CA HIS A 11 26.95 -3.29 31.68
C HIS A 11 27.33 -4.77 31.70
N PRO A 12 28.48 -5.15 31.14
CA PRO A 12 29.08 -6.43 31.46
C PRO A 12 30.14 -6.22 32.56
N GLN A 13 30.27 -7.23 33.42
CA GLN A 13 31.36 -7.44 34.39
C GLN A 13 31.12 -6.61 35.68
N ASP A 14 30.56 -7.21 36.74
CA ASP A 14 31.37 -7.91 37.74
C ASP A 14 30.58 -9.02 38.46
N GLY A 15 31.01 -10.27 38.26
CA GLY A 15 30.61 -11.43 39.07
C GLY A 15 31.83 -12.35 39.23
N PRO A 16 31.92 -13.15 40.31
CA PRO A 16 33.13 -13.92 40.61
C PRO A 16 33.53 -14.80 39.42
N ARG A 17 34.82 -14.76 39.04
CA ARG A 17 35.43 -15.66 38.04
C ARG A 17 35.61 -17.08 38.62
N THR A 18 34.53 -17.63 39.16
CA THR A 18 34.42 -19.01 39.62
C THR A 18 33.73 -19.83 38.54
N ALA A 19 33.98 -21.15 38.52
CA ALA A 19 33.37 -22.06 37.56
C ALA A 19 31.82 -21.91 37.51
N GLY A 20 31.17 -21.78 38.67
CA GLY A 20 29.72 -21.54 38.76
C GLY A 20 29.26 -20.19 38.21
N GLY A 21 30.06 -19.12 38.33
CA GLY A 21 29.75 -17.82 37.75
C GLY A 21 29.84 -17.80 36.21
N ILE A 22 30.69 -18.66 35.63
CA ILE A 22 30.78 -18.84 34.18
C ILE A 22 29.57 -19.64 33.66
N GLU A 23 29.18 -20.71 34.35
CA GLU A 23 27.99 -21.51 34.03
C GLU A 23 26.71 -20.68 34.06
N GLU A 24 26.56 -19.81 35.07
CA GLU A 24 25.41 -18.91 35.18
C GLU A 24 25.35 -17.90 34.02
N ARG A 25 26.50 -17.36 33.59
CA ARG A 25 26.59 -16.48 32.41
C ARG A 25 26.26 -17.21 31.11
N ILE A 26 26.68 -18.46 30.95
CA ILE A 26 26.32 -19.29 29.79
C ILE A 26 24.81 -19.52 29.77
N ALA A 27 24.22 -19.90 30.91
CA ALA A 27 22.79 -20.11 31.03
C ALA A 27 21.98 -18.82 30.76
N ALA A 28 22.43 -17.68 31.30
CA ALA A 28 21.80 -16.38 31.06
C ALA A 28 21.87 -15.97 29.58
N THR A 29 23.01 -16.20 28.92
CA THR A 29 23.19 -15.93 27.50
C THR A 29 22.31 -16.83 26.64
N GLY A 30 22.23 -18.13 26.96
CA GLY A 30 21.35 -19.09 26.27
C GLY A 30 19.87 -18.69 26.37
N ARG A 31 19.42 -18.24 27.55
CA ARG A 31 18.05 -17.71 27.73
C ARG A 31 17.80 -16.46 26.87
N ARG A 32 18.79 -15.56 26.76
CA ARG A 32 18.69 -14.36 25.93
C ARG A 32 18.58 -14.71 24.44
N ILE A 33 19.39 -15.66 23.96
CA ILE A 33 19.34 -16.17 22.59
C ILE A 33 17.96 -16.77 22.29
N ALA A 34 17.47 -17.65 23.15
CA ALA A 34 16.15 -18.27 22.97
C ALA A 34 15.00 -17.25 22.98
N ALA A 35 15.10 -16.18 23.77
CA ALA A 35 14.13 -15.10 23.77
C ALA A 35 14.16 -14.30 22.45
N LEU A 36 15.35 -13.96 21.96
CA LEU A 36 15.51 -13.25 20.69
C LEU A 36 15.05 -14.08 19.49
N GLN A 37 15.30 -15.40 19.49
CA GLN A 37 14.81 -16.32 18.47
C GLN A 37 13.29 -16.30 18.40
N ARG A 38 12.60 -16.44 19.55
CA ARG A 38 11.13 -16.34 19.59
C ARG A 38 10.61 -15.00 19.07
N GLN A 39 11.28 -13.89 19.38
CA GLN A 39 10.91 -12.58 18.86
C GLN A 39 11.11 -12.49 17.35
N LEU A 40 12.20 -13.06 16.83
CA LEU A 40 12.48 -13.09 15.39
C LEU A 40 11.45 -13.95 14.66
N ASP A 41 11.13 -15.14 15.17
CA ASP A 41 10.15 -16.03 14.56
C ASP A 41 8.78 -15.36 14.46
N GLY A 42 8.34 -14.71 15.56
CA GLY A 42 7.10 -13.92 15.55
C GLY A 42 7.15 -12.76 14.55
N ALA A 43 8.25 -12.01 14.49
CA ALA A 43 8.42 -10.92 13.53
C ALA A 43 8.40 -11.42 12.07
N VAL A 44 9.01 -12.57 11.78
CA VAL A 44 8.99 -13.18 10.44
C VAL A 44 7.58 -13.61 10.05
N GLU A 45 6.82 -14.17 10.98
CA GLU A 45 5.42 -14.52 10.76
C GLU A 45 4.57 -13.29 10.45
N GLU A 46 4.66 -12.23 11.27
CA GLU A 46 3.95 -10.97 11.07
C GLU A 46 4.26 -10.35 9.70
N LEU A 47 5.54 -10.32 9.30
CA LEU A 47 5.96 -9.86 7.97
C LEU A 47 5.38 -10.73 6.86
N GLY A 48 5.37 -12.05 7.05
CA GLY A 48 4.75 -12.99 6.10
C GLY A 48 3.25 -12.75 5.94
N HIS A 49 2.53 -12.49 7.03
CA HIS A 49 1.12 -12.13 7.02
C HIS A 49 0.88 -10.79 6.30
N ALA A 50 1.65 -9.76 6.63
CA ALA A 50 1.56 -8.45 5.98
C ALA A 50 1.82 -8.54 4.47
N ARG A 51 2.86 -9.29 4.06
CA ARG A 51 3.17 -9.50 2.64
C ARG A 51 2.03 -10.18 1.90
N ARG A 52 1.46 -11.27 2.45
CA ARG A 52 0.34 -11.99 1.82
C ARG A 52 -0.88 -11.08 1.64
N ARG A 53 -1.20 -10.28 2.65
CA ARG A 53 -2.28 -9.29 2.58
C ARG A 53 -2.00 -8.25 1.49
N ALA A 54 -0.83 -7.62 1.51
CA ALA A 54 -0.46 -6.63 0.52
C ALA A 54 -0.51 -7.17 -0.93
N THR A 55 -0.08 -8.42 -1.15
CA THR A 55 -0.18 -9.05 -2.48
C THR A 55 -1.62 -9.30 -2.92
N ALA A 56 -2.51 -9.65 -1.98
CA ALA A 56 -3.93 -9.81 -2.28
C ALA A 56 -4.58 -8.45 -2.61
N ASP A 57 -4.25 -7.41 -1.85
CA ASP A 57 -4.75 -6.06 -2.08
C ASP A 57 -4.27 -5.50 -3.43
N LEU A 58 -3.00 -5.73 -3.80
CA LEU A 58 -2.46 -5.39 -5.12
C LEU A 58 -3.19 -6.13 -6.26
N ALA A 59 -3.49 -7.42 -6.08
CA ALA A 59 -4.23 -8.18 -7.08
C ALA A 59 -5.66 -7.66 -7.26
N LEU A 60 -6.32 -7.27 -6.16
CA LEU A 60 -7.64 -6.62 -6.20
C LEU A 60 -7.56 -5.25 -6.89
N ALA A 61 -6.59 -4.42 -6.53
CA ALA A 61 -6.38 -3.11 -7.15
C ALA A 61 -6.07 -3.24 -8.65
N ALA A 62 -5.30 -4.25 -9.07
CA ALA A 62 -5.05 -4.52 -10.49
C ALA A 62 -6.31 -4.96 -11.24
N ARG A 63 -7.16 -5.77 -10.60
CA ARG A 63 -8.39 -6.29 -11.22
C ARG A 63 -9.52 -5.26 -11.27
N TYR A 64 -9.61 -4.40 -10.25
CA TYR A 64 -10.77 -3.54 -10.02
C TYR A 64 -10.44 -2.04 -10.01
N GLY A 65 -9.18 -1.64 -9.94
CA GLY A 65 -8.76 -0.23 -9.93
C GLY A 65 -9.08 0.55 -11.21
N HIS A 66 -9.57 -0.11 -12.25
CA HIS A 66 -10.03 0.51 -13.49
C HIS A 66 -11.56 0.56 -13.64
N GLN A 67 -12.33 -0.03 -12.72
CA GLN A 67 -13.79 -0.08 -12.83
C GLN A 67 -14.42 1.31 -12.74
N ASP A 68 -13.95 2.14 -11.82
CA ASP A 68 -14.46 3.50 -11.66
C ASP A 68 -14.16 4.37 -12.89
N LEU A 69 -13.00 4.16 -13.53
CA LEU A 69 -12.68 4.81 -14.81
C LEU A 69 -13.60 4.33 -15.93
N ALA A 70 -13.84 3.02 -16.02
CA ALA A 70 -14.74 2.46 -17.02
C ALA A 70 -16.18 3.01 -16.86
N LEU A 71 -16.65 3.16 -15.63
CA LEU A 71 -17.95 3.78 -15.35
C LEU A 71 -17.96 5.29 -15.64
N ALA A 72 -16.87 5.99 -15.31
CA ALA A 72 -16.73 7.42 -15.58
C ALA A 72 -16.67 7.75 -17.09
N LEU A 73 -16.30 6.79 -17.95
CA LEU A 73 -16.29 6.94 -19.40
C LEU A 73 -17.64 6.67 -20.08
N LEU A 74 -18.67 6.20 -19.36
CA LEU A 74 -20.00 5.99 -19.94
C LEU A 74 -20.61 7.28 -20.55
N PRO A 75 -20.61 8.44 -19.86
CA PRO A 75 -21.14 9.68 -20.44
C PRO A 75 -20.37 10.17 -21.68
N PHE A 76 -19.07 9.85 -21.77
CA PHE A 76 -18.26 10.15 -22.95
C PHE A 76 -18.73 9.33 -24.16
N ARG A 77 -18.97 8.03 -23.96
CA ARG A 77 -19.54 7.16 -25.00
C ARG A 77 -20.92 7.65 -25.41
N ASP A 78 -21.79 7.99 -24.46
CA ASP A 78 -23.15 8.47 -24.75
C ASP A 78 -23.14 9.77 -25.57
N ALA A 79 -22.23 10.70 -25.24
CA ALA A 79 -22.06 11.94 -26.00
C ALA A 79 -21.58 11.68 -27.45
N LEU A 80 -20.70 10.70 -27.66
CA LEU A 80 -20.28 10.28 -29.01
C LEU A 80 -21.42 9.64 -29.79
N GLU A 81 -22.20 8.75 -29.15
CA GLU A 81 -23.35 8.12 -29.79
C GLU A 81 -24.40 9.16 -30.21
N ALA A 82 -24.65 10.15 -29.36
CA ALA A 82 -25.53 11.28 -29.67
C ALA A 82 -25.00 12.13 -30.83
N ALA A 83 -23.70 12.43 -30.85
CA ALA A 83 -23.07 13.19 -31.93
C ALA A 83 -23.13 12.46 -33.27
N LEU A 84 -22.91 11.13 -33.28
CA LEU A 84 -22.96 10.30 -34.47
C LEU A 84 -24.39 10.07 -34.99
N ALA A 85 -25.39 10.15 -34.12
CA ALA A 85 -26.81 10.04 -34.50
C ALA A 85 -27.32 11.27 -35.26
N VAL A 86 -26.56 12.38 -35.31
CA VAL A 86 -26.88 13.57 -36.11
C VAL A 86 -26.71 13.22 -37.60
N ARG A 87 -27.83 12.86 -38.25
CA ARG A 87 -27.85 12.42 -39.66
C ARG A 87 -27.86 13.56 -40.69
N THR A 88 -28.04 14.80 -40.25
CA THR A 88 -28.05 15.96 -41.13
C THR A 88 -26.61 16.41 -41.38
N GLY A 89 -26.29 16.92 -42.57
CA GLY A 89 -24.97 17.47 -42.93
C GLY A 89 -24.58 18.74 -42.15
N ASP A 90 -25.14 18.91 -40.95
CA ASP A 90 -24.87 19.98 -40.02
C ASP A 90 -23.55 19.70 -39.28
N ALA A 91 -22.47 20.12 -39.92
CA ALA A 91 -21.12 20.04 -39.36
C ALA A 91 -20.96 20.85 -38.06
N ALA A 92 -21.83 21.84 -37.80
CA ALA A 92 -21.80 22.61 -36.56
C ALA A 92 -22.36 21.77 -35.40
N ALA A 93 -23.51 21.12 -35.59
CA ALA A 93 -24.08 20.21 -34.60
C ALA A 93 -23.15 19.02 -34.28
N LEU A 94 -22.49 18.46 -35.30
CA LEU A 94 -21.49 17.40 -35.09
C LEU A 94 -20.29 17.91 -34.26
N ARG A 95 -19.81 19.13 -34.55
CA ARG A 95 -18.71 19.75 -33.80
C ARG A 95 -19.08 20.01 -32.35
N GLU A 96 -20.29 20.47 -32.08
CA GLU A 96 -20.78 20.68 -30.71
C GLU A 96 -20.83 19.36 -29.92
N GLY A 97 -21.33 18.29 -30.55
CA GLY A 97 -21.33 16.95 -29.95
C GLY A 97 -19.93 16.42 -29.61
N LEU A 98 -18.94 16.67 -30.47
CA LEU A 98 -17.54 16.31 -30.20
C LEU A 98 -16.92 17.17 -29.09
N VAL A 99 -17.23 18.47 -29.02
CA VAL A 99 -16.79 19.34 -27.92
C VAL A 99 -17.37 18.88 -26.59
N LEU A 100 -18.63 18.47 -26.58
CA LEU A 100 -19.28 17.89 -25.40
C LEU A 100 -18.57 16.60 -24.97
N ALA A 101 -18.30 15.69 -25.92
CA ALA A 101 -17.53 14.47 -25.64
C ALA A 101 -16.15 14.79 -25.07
N GLY A 102 -15.42 15.77 -25.64
CA GLY A 102 -14.13 16.22 -25.09
C GLY A 102 -14.21 16.64 -23.61
N ARG A 103 -15.22 17.43 -23.25
CA ARG A 103 -15.43 17.84 -21.84
C ARG A 103 -15.74 16.68 -20.91
N GLN A 104 -16.53 15.70 -21.39
CA GLN A 104 -16.84 14.50 -20.60
C GLN A 104 -15.60 13.63 -20.38
N LEU A 105 -14.72 13.55 -21.38
CA LEU A 105 -13.44 12.87 -21.25
C LEU A 105 -12.54 13.56 -20.21
N ASP A 106 -12.39 14.88 -20.29
CA ASP A 106 -11.61 15.65 -19.31
C ASP A 106 -12.16 15.48 -17.89
N ALA A 107 -13.50 15.50 -17.73
CA ALA A 107 -14.15 15.28 -16.44
C ALA A 107 -13.93 13.84 -15.91
N ALA A 108 -13.95 12.83 -16.78
CA ALA A 108 -13.66 11.45 -16.40
C ALA A 108 -12.20 11.27 -15.92
N LEU A 109 -11.24 11.91 -16.60
CA LEU A 109 -9.83 11.86 -16.22
C LEU A 109 -9.56 12.64 -14.92
N ALA A 110 -10.20 13.80 -14.73
CA ALA A 110 -10.04 14.60 -13.51
C ALA A 110 -10.46 13.83 -12.24
N ARG A 111 -11.51 13.00 -12.31
CA ARG A 111 -11.97 12.16 -11.19
C ARG A 111 -10.94 11.14 -10.70
N ARG A 112 -9.98 10.73 -11.54
CA ARG A 112 -8.92 9.78 -11.16
C ARG A 112 -7.73 10.45 -10.46
N HIS A 113 -7.51 11.73 -10.72
CA HIS A 113 -6.35 12.47 -10.22
C HIS A 113 -6.63 13.25 -8.93
N GLY A 114 -7.87 13.18 -8.40
CA GLY A 114 -8.31 13.81 -7.15
C GLY A 114 -8.49 12.82 -6.01
#